data_AF-J7GW31-F1
#
_entry.id   AF-J7GW31-F1
#
_cell.length_a   1.000
_cell.length_b   1.000
_cell.length_c   1.000
_cell.angle_alpha   90.00
_cell.angle_beta   90.00
_cell.angle_gamma   90.00
#
_symmetry.space_group_name_H-M   'P 1'
#
loop_
_entity.id
_entity.type
_entity.pdbx_description
1 polymer ?
#
loop_
_entity_poly.entity_id
_entity_poly.type
_entity_poly.pdbx_seq_one_letter_code
_entity_poly.pdbx_strand_id
1 'polypeptide(L)'
;NFKLNKFMILSFIINLMIFLYLNFKLNLFYSLMKKYNFSESNYLMKINEMNFQNILYLYEYPLNNITISSMFYLLISMFSIIKICSIKSISMRKIN
;
A
#
# COMPACT_ATOMS: atom_id res chain seq x y z
N ASN A 1 -24.09 3.81 -24.96
CA ASN A 1 -24.64 2.46 -25.22
C ASN A 1 -23.53 1.42 -25.22
N PHE A 2 -23.15 0.91 -24.04
CA PHE A 2 -22.28 -0.28 -23.98
C PHE A 2 -23.09 -1.48 -24.47
N LYS A 3 -22.94 -1.84 -25.74
CA LYS A 3 -23.50 -3.06 -26.29
C LYS A 3 -22.63 -4.21 -25.81
N LEU A 4 -22.93 -4.72 -24.62
CA LEU A 4 -22.23 -5.85 -24.03
C LEU A 4 -22.28 -7.04 -24.99
N ASN A 5 -21.12 -7.40 -25.55
CA ASN A 5 -21.02 -8.53 -26.43
C ASN A 5 -21.14 -9.82 -25.60
N LYS A 6 -22.15 -10.65 -25.88
CA LYS A 6 -22.39 -11.91 -25.17
C LYS A 6 -21.16 -12.82 -25.17
N PHE A 7 -20.40 -12.81 -26.27
CA PHE A 7 -19.15 -13.56 -26.38
C PHE A 7 -18.08 -13.07 -25.38
N MET A 8 -17.94 -11.76 -25.22
CA MET A 8 -16.98 -11.17 -24.27
C MET A 8 -17.34 -11.54 -22.83
N ILE A 9 -18.62 -11.49 -22.48
CA ILE A 9 -19.10 -11.90 -21.14
C ILE A 9 -18.79 -13.38 -20.90
N LEU A 10 -19.08 -14.25 -21.88
CA LEU A 10 -18.81 -15.68 -21.75
C LEU A 10 -17.31 -15.96 -21.56
N SER A 11 -16.46 -15.31 -22.35
CA SER A 11 -15.01 -15.45 -22.23
C SER A 11 -14.47 -14.96 -20.88
N PHE A 12 -15.04 -13.88 -20.35
CA PHE A 12 -14.71 -13.36 -19.02
C PHE A 12 -15.08 -14.36 -17.92
N ILE A 13 -16.29 -14.92 -17.97
CA ILE A 13 -16.75 -15.91 -16.98
C ILE A 13 -15.84 -17.15 -16.99
N ILE A 14 -15.50 -17.67 -18.16
CA ILE A 14 -14.62 -18.84 -18.28
C ILE A 14 -13.24 -18.55 -17.69
N ASN A 15 -12.65 -17.40 -18.01
CA ASN A 15 -11.35 -17.00 -17.47
C ASN A 15 -11.38 -16.84 -15.95
N LEU A 16 -12.47 -16.29 -15.41
CA LEU A 16 -12.65 -16.10 -13.97
C LEU A 16 -12.75 -17.45 -13.25
N MET A 17 -13.48 -18.42 -13.82
CA MET A 17 -13.57 -19.78 -13.28
C MET A 17 -12.21 -20.51 -13.29
N ILE A 18 -11.44 -20.38 -14.37
CA ILE A 18 -10.08 -20.96 -14.45
C ILE A 18 -9.17 -20.32 -13.40
N PHE A 19 -9.23 -18.99 -13.24
CA PHE A 19 -8.45 -18.28 -12.23
C PHE A 19 -8.80 -18.72 -10.80
N LEU A 20 -10.09 -18.86 -10.49
CA LEU A 20 -10.54 -19.36 -9.18
C LEU A 20 -10.08 -20.80 -8.92
N TYR A 21 -10.20 -21.67 -9.91
CA TYR A 21 -9.75 -23.07 -9.80
C TYR A 21 -8.23 -23.16 -9.55
N LEU A 22 -7.44 -22.39 -10.29
CA LEU A 22 -5.99 -22.34 -10.12
C LEU A 22 -5.62 -21.80 -8.73
N ASN A 23 -6.31 -20.75 -8.24
CA ASN A 23 -6.07 -20.23 -6.90
C ASN A 23 -6.41 -21.22 -5.80
N PHE A 24 -7.49 -21.98 -5.94
CA PHE A 24 -7.88 -23.00 -4.97
C PHE A 24 -6.88 -24.15 -4.92
N LYS A 25 -6.43 -24.64 -6.08
CA LYS A 25 -5.50 -25.78 -6.18
C LYS A 25 -4.07 -25.42 -5.77
N LEU A 26 -3.55 -24.30 -6.26
CA LEU A 26 -2.17 -23.88 -6.00
C LEU A 26 -2.06 -23.08 -4.71
N ASN A 27 -3.19 -22.74 -4.08
CA ASN A 27 -3.26 -21.95 -2.86
C ASN A 27 -2.38 -20.69 -2.95
N LEU A 28 -2.34 -20.04 -4.11
CA LEU A 28 -1.42 -18.93 -4.42
C LEU A 28 -1.55 -17.81 -3.38
N PHE A 29 -2.78 -17.43 -3.04
CA PHE A 29 -3.07 -16.45 -1.99
C PHE A 29 -2.63 -16.92 -0.59
N TYR A 30 -2.76 -18.21 -0.29
CA TYR A 30 -2.37 -18.76 1.01
C TYR A 30 -0.84 -18.95 1.12
N SER A 31 -0.15 -19.18 0.01
CA SER A 31 1.31 -19.25 -0.05
C SER A 31 1.96 -17.88 0.17
N LEU A 32 1.31 -16.80 -0.27
CA LEU A 32 1.68 -15.42 0.06
C LEU A 32 1.44 -15.10 1.56
N MET A 33 0.36 -15.65 2.15
CA MET A 33 0.01 -15.45 3.57
C MET A 33 0.87 -16.26 4.55
N LYS A 34 1.37 -17.45 4.15
CA LYS A 34 2.08 -18.38 5.05
C LYS A 34 3.47 -17.94 5.51
N LYS A 35 3.94 -16.75 5.13
CA LYS A 35 5.34 -16.38 5.37
C LYS A 35 5.63 -15.87 6.78
N TYR A 36 4.61 -15.59 7.60
CA TYR A 36 4.84 -15.09 8.96
C TYR A 36 3.87 -15.68 9.99
N ASN A 37 4.23 -16.84 10.54
CA ASN A 37 3.76 -17.21 11.88
C ASN A 37 4.50 -16.35 12.91
N PHE A 38 4.19 -15.06 13.01
CA PHE A 38 4.54 -14.30 14.21
C PHE A 38 3.51 -14.66 15.27
N SER A 39 3.92 -15.44 16.26
CA SER A 39 3.19 -15.63 17.52
C SER A 39 3.00 -14.32 18.30
N GLU A 40 3.57 -13.21 17.82
CA GLU A 40 3.38 -11.86 18.32
C GLU A 40 2.33 -11.14 17.48
N SER A 41 1.07 -11.50 17.70
CA SER A 41 -0.06 -11.06 16.88
C SER A 41 -0.40 -9.57 16.97
N ASN A 42 0.32 -8.75 17.74
CA ASN A 42 -0.08 -7.36 18.02
C ASN A 42 1.07 -6.41 18.40
N TYR A 43 2.16 -6.38 17.62
CA TYR A 43 3.19 -5.34 17.78
C TYR A 43 2.61 -3.92 17.73
N LEU A 44 1.63 -3.68 16.85
CA LEU A 44 0.94 -2.39 16.74
C LEU A 44 0.18 -2.01 18.02
N MET A 45 -0.38 -2.99 18.74
CA MET A 45 -1.15 -2.73 19.96
C MET A 45 -0.23 -2.42 21.16
N LYS A 46 1.01 -2.93 21.14
CA LYS A 46 2.03 -2.65 22.16
C LYS A 46 2.81 -1.34 21.95
N ILE A 47 2.63 -0.63 20.83
CA ILE A 47 3.30 0.68 20.59
C ILE A 47 3.03 1.67 21.71
N ASN A 48 1.82 1.63 22.29
CA ASN A 48 1.44 2.54 23.38
C ASN A 48 1.97 2.12 24.76
N GLU A 49 2.57 0.94 24.90
CA GLU A 49 3.26 0.61 26.14
C GLU A 49 4.57 1.41 26.23
N MET A 50 4.90 1.88 27.42
CA MET A 50 5.94 2.89 27.68
C MET A 50 7.39 2.42 27.42
N ASN A 51 7.56 1.25 26.81
CA ASN A 51 8.87 0.64 26.56
C ASN A 51 9.47 1.12 25.24
N PHE A 52 10.68 1.69 25.30
CA PHE A 52 11.46 2.07 24.11
C PHE A 52 11.68 0.94 23.11
N GLN A 53 11.70 -0.32 23.57
CA GLN A 53 11.80 -1.50 22.72
C GLN A 53 10.62 -1.64 21.75
N ASN A 54 9.44 -1.11 22.09
CA ASN A 54 8.26 -1.22 21.24
C ASN A 54 8.32 -0.28 20.03
N ILE A 55 9.06 0.84 20.15
CA ILE A 55 9.31 1.73 19.02
C ILE A 55 10.28 1.09 18.03
N LEU A 56 11.24 0.28 18.51
CA LEU A 56 12.18 -0.44 17.64
C LEU A 56 11.47 -1.45 16.74
N TYR A 57 10.39 -2.09 17.23
CA TYR A 57 9.59 -3.04 16.43
C TYR A 57 8.93 -2.41 15.19
N LEU A 58 8.78 -1.08 15.12
CA LEU A 58 8.31 -0.41 13.91
C LEU A 58 9.35 -0.44 12.78
N TYR A 59 10.64 -0.38 13.14
CA TYR A 59 11.74 -0.39 12.18
C TYR A 59 12.15 -1.82 11.79
N GLU A 60 11.84 -2.80 12.64
CA GLU A 60 12.11 -4.20 12.38
C GLU A 60 11.04 -4.86 11.49
N TYR A 61 11.38 -6.03 10.96
CA TYR A 61 10.43 -6.85 10.22
C TYR A 61 9.35 -7.39 11.18
N PRO A 62 8.03 -7.34 10.88
CA PRO A 62 7.39 -7.05 9.58
C PRO A 62 6.95 -5.59 9.35
N LEU A 63 6.99 -4.73 10.37
CA LEU A 63 6.37 -3.40 10.31
C LEU A 63 7.20 -2.36 9.56
N ASN A 64 8.43 -2.68 9.17
CA ASN A 64 9.29 -1.81 8.37
C ASN A 64 8.65 -1.31 7.06
N ASN A 65 7.65 -2.00 6.51
CA ASN A 65 6.92 -1.47 5.36
C ASN A 65 6.17 -0.16 5.69
N ILE A 66 5.69 -0.01 6.93
CA ILE A 66 5.01 1.21 7.40
C ILE A 66 6.02 2.35 7.52
N THR A 67 7.20 2.11 8.07
CA THR A 67 8.26 3.13 8.17
C THR A 67 8.71 3.55 6.77
N ILE A 68 8.93 2.63 5.84
CA ILE A 68 9.28 2.95 4.45
C ILE A 68 8.17 3.80 3.79
N SER A 69 6.90 3.44 3.98
CA SER A 69 5.78 4.21 3.40
C SER A 69 5.70 5.64 3.96
N SER A 70 5.94 5.82 5.25
CA SER A 70 5.94 7.14 5.89
C SER A 70 7.12 8.00 5.44
N MET A 71 8.31 7.40 5.24
CA MET A 71 9.45 8.10 4.63
C MET A 71 9.14 8.58 3.21
N PHE A 72 8.51 7.74 2.37
CA PHE A 72 8.11 8.16 1.03
C PHE A 72 7.05 9.27 1.05
N TYR A 73 6.09 9.18 1.95
CA TYR A 73 5.07 10.22 2.11
C TYR A 73 5.71 11.58 2.46
N LEU A 74 6.66 11.60 3.41
CA LEU A 74 7.40 12.81 3.78
C LEU A 74 8.22 13.37 2.61
N LEU A 75 8.85 12.50 1.82
CA LEU A 75 9.63 12.92 0.67
C LEU A 75 8.74 13.57 -0.40
N ILE A 76 7.58 12.98 -0.69
CA ILE A 76 6.60 13.53 -1.64
C ILE A 76 6.01 14.85 -1.11
N SER A 77 5.71 14.93 0.19
CA SER A 77 5.17 16.16 0.79
C SER A 77 6.19 17.30 0.74
N MET A 78 7.47 17.02 0.95
CA MET A 78 8.53 18.02 0.81
C MET A 78 8.60 18.54 -0.63
N PHE A 79 8.57 17.66 -1.64
CA PHE A 79 8.56 18.10 -3.03
C PHE A 79 7.29 18.89 -3.41
N SER A 80 6.13 18.52 -2.87
CA SER A 80 4.90 19.25 -3.14
C SER A 80 4.92 20.65 -2.51
N ILE A 81 5.41 20.78 -1.26
CA ILE A 81 5.58 22.07 -0.58
C ILE A 81 6.54 22.97 -1.38
N ILE A 82 7.70 22.45 -1.78
CA ILE A 82 8.68 23.21 -2.59
C ILE A 82 8.03 23.71 -3.89
N LYS A 83 7.29 22.83 -4.58
CA LYS A 83 6.59 23.20 -5.81
C LYS A 83 5.55 24.30 -5.57
N ILE A 84 4.73 24.19 -4.52
CA ILE A 84 3.73 25.20 -4.16
C ILE A 84 4.39 26.55 -3.84
N CYS A 85 5.46 26.56 -3.06
CA CYS A 85 6.22 27.76 -2.71
C CYS A 85 6.86 28.41 -3.95
N SER A 86 7.41 27.61 -4.87
CA SER A 86 8.02 28.11 -6.11
C SER A 86 7.01 28.82 -7.02
N ILE A 87 5.79 28.29 -7.16
CA ILE A 87 4.73 28.86 -8.01
C ILE A 87 4.27 30.23 -7.47
N LYS A 88 4.08 30.37 -6.16
CA LYS A 88 3.68 31.64 -5.53
C LYS A 88 4.72 32.75 -5.69
N SER A 89 6.01 32.42 -5.77
CA SER A 89 7.06 33.43 -5.95
C SER A 89 7.00 34.14 -7.31
N ILE A 90 6.43 33.48 -8.34
CA ILE A 90 6.31 34.03 -9.70
C ILE A 90 5.07 34.91 -9.83
N SER A 91 3.94 34.54 -9.21
CA SER A 91 2.70 35.32 -9.27
C SER A 91 2.76 36.64 -8.49
N MET A 92 3.68 36.79 -7.53
CA MET A 92 3.87 38.01 -6.75
C MET A 92 4.86 39.02 -7.38
N ARG A 93 5.49 38.69 -8.52
CA ARG A 93 6.49 39.56 -9.18
C ARG A 93 5.92 40.55 -10.21
N LYS A 94 4.61 40.80 -10.21
CA LYS A 94 4.00 41.92 -10.95
C LYS A 94 2.90 42.59 -10.13
N ILE A 95 3.31 43.24 -9.05
CA ILE A 95 2.58 44.37 -8.49
C ILE A 95 3.62 45.50 -8.40
N ASN A 96 3.88 46.10 -9.56
CA ASN A 96 4.47 47.42 -9.80
C ASN A 96 4.19 47.75 -11.26
#